data_AF-A0A7G3ZFB6-F1
#
_entry.id   AF-A0A7G3ZFB6-F1
#
_cell.length_a   1.000
_cell.length_b   1.000
_cell.length_c   1.000
_cell.angle_alpha   90.00
_cell.angle_beta   90.00
_cell.angle_gamma   90.00
#
_symmetry.space_group_name_H-M   'P 1'
#
loop_
_entity.id
_entity.type
_entity.pdbx_description
1 polymer ?
#
loop_
_entity_poly.entity_id
_entity_poly.type
_entity_poly.pdbx_seq_one_letter_code
_entity_poly.pdbx_strand_id
1 'polypeptide(L)'
;MLYILTSASFGSLEEVDTIDFLTLPAISTFTTNLKHANFIRISDTALETVNAFTSLQEVAVFNINNNRGLTNLKSDLETVSQALEFSSNGNDANVTFDSLLWANNITLRDVDSASFASLTAVNASMGLINNSISSLNLSNLSSVGGSFAVISNDQLTEIDCSNLTTVGGGFVVANNTNLKQIDGFDKLSTVGGALVVTGNFTELDLSSLKSVKGGAQVDTSSGNFSCDALKSLSSKGAIAGDSFVCKNGATSTSIKLSSSSSSSGSHSSTASSSGNNNAVSTSTGTSSSSSSKSAKGAAPAEYAPAGSILGVFAAVAVALL
;
A
#
# COMPACT_ATOMS: atom_id res chain seq x y z
N MET A 1 -28.64 -37.55 -3.09
CA MET A 1 -27.52 -37.61 -2.12
C MET A 1 -26.53 -36.55 -2.56
N LEU A 2 -26.37 -35.46 -1.80
CA LEU A 2 -25.29 -34.51 -2.06
C LEU A 2 -24.00 -35.13 -1.53
N TYR A 3 -23.01 -35.30 -2.41
CA TYR A 3 -21.66 -35.63 -1.98
C TYR A 3 -20.98 -34.34 -1.56
N ILE A 4 -20.55 -34.29 -0.30
CA ILE A 4 -19.84 -33.15 0.28
C ILE A 4 -18.35 -33.54 0.32
N LEU A 5 -17.51 -32.74 -0.34
CA LEU A 5 -16.07 -32.92 -0.28
C LEU A 5 -15.53 -32.17 0.94
N THR A 6 -15.12 -32.91 1.97
CA THR A 6 -14.57 -32.33 3.21
C THR A 6 -13.04 -32.35 3.25
N SER A 7 -12.41 -33.25 2.50
CA SER A 7 -10.96 -33.34 2.38
C SER A 7 -10.53 -33.85 1.01
N ALA A 8 -9.29 -33.55 0.63
CA ALA A 8 -8.63 -34.09 -0.55
C ALA A 8 -7.20 -34.56 -0.23
N SER A 9 -6.70 -35.54 -0.97
CA SER A 9 -5.30 -35.96 -0.90
C SER A 9 -4.84 -36.32 -2.30
N PHE A 10 -3.74 -35.73 -2.74
CA PHE A 10 -3.15 -36.00 -4.05
C PHE A 10 -2.02 -37.03 -4.00
N GLY A 11 -1.71 -37.57 -2.80
CA GLY A 11 -0.77 -38.68 -2.63
C GLY A 11 0.58 -38.41 -3.30
N SER A 12 1.00 -39.30 -4.21
CA SER A 12 2.28 -39.24 -4.92
C SER A 12 2.29 -38.31 -6.15
N LEU A 13 1.27 -37.48 -6.33
CA LEU A 13 1.22 -36.52 -7.44
C LEU A 13 2.25 -35.40 -7.20
N GLU A 14 3.26 -35.33 -8.08
CA GLU A 14 4.35 -34.35 -7.98
C GLU A 14 4.21 -33.19 -8.98
N GLU A 15 3.48 -33.40 -10.08
CA GLU A 15 3.29 -32.40 -11.12
C GLU A 15 1.85 -32.38 -11.61
N VAL A 16 1.32 -31.18 -11.80
CA VAL A 16 0.04 -30.94 -12.47
C VAL A 16 0.15 -29.70 -13.34
N ASP A 17 -0.70 -29.60 -14.35
CA ASP A 17 -0.91 -28.29 -14.97
C ASP A 17 -1.71 -27.39 -14.00
N THR A 18 -2.87 -27.85 -13.54
CA THR A 18 -3.82 -27.01 -12.82
C THR A 18 -4.34 -27.67 -11.54
N ILE A 19 -4.34 -26.93 -10.42
CA ILE A 19 -5.23 -27.11 -9.26
C ILE A 19 -6.25 -25.98 -9.27
N ASP A 20 -7.52 -26.32 -9.31
CA ASP A 20 -8.60 -25.32 -9.28
C ASP A 20 -9.70 -25.73 -8.30
N PHE A 21 -9.57 -25.26 -7.06
CA PHE A 21 -10.58 -25.42 -6.02
C PHE A 21 -11.56 -24.26 -6.11
N LEU A 22 -12.78 -24.56 -6.56
CA LEU A 22 -13.85 -23.60 -6.75
C LEU A 22 -15.08 -24.02 -5.96
N THR A 23 -15.55 -23.14 -5.09
CA THR A 23 -16.84 -23.31 -4.39
C THR A 23 -16.89 -24.65 -3.64
N LEU A 24 -15.92 -24.84 -2.74
CA LEU A 24 -15.82 -26.02 -1.88
C LEU A 24 -16.07 -25.60 -0.42
N PRO A 25 -17.30 -25.19 -0.05
CA PRO A 25 -17.59 -24.59 1.26
C PRO A 25 -17.47 -25.55 2.44
N ALA A 26 -17.19 -26.83 2.19
CA ALA A 26 -17.01 -27.85 3.21
C ALA A 26 -15.59 -28.42 3.26
N ILE A 27 -14.71 -28.07 2.31
CA ILE A 27 -13.33 -28.57 2.33
C ILE A 27 -12.56 -27.84 3.43
N SER A 28 -12.03 -28.60 4.37
CA SER A 28 -11.28 -28.06 5.52
C SER A 28 -9.83 -28.50 5.54
N THR A 29 -9.44 -29.45 4.68
CA THR A 29 -8.04 -29.87 4.54
C THR A 29 -7.75 -30.45 3.17
N PHE A 30 -6.52 -30.30 2.72
CA PHE A 30 -5.97 -31.10 1.64
C PHE A 30 -4.48 -31.36 1.85
N THR A 31 -3.97 -32.44 1.26
CA THR A 31 -2.54 -32.76 1.26
C THR A 31 -2.01 -32.97 -0.14
N THR A 32 -0.76 -32.56 -0.36
CA THR A 32 -0.10 -32.64 -1.65
C THR A 32 1.41 -32.82 -1.48
N ASN A 33 2.06 -33.44 -2.46
CA ASN A 33 3.52 -33.48 -2.60
C ASN A 33 3.97 -32.80 -3.90
N LEU A 34 3.12 -31.89 -4.42
CA LEU A 34 3.39 -31.18 -5.66
C LEU A 34 4.69 -30.39 -5.55
N LYS A 35 5.52 -30.56 -6.57
CA LYS A 35 6.76 -29.82 -6.80
C LYS A 35 6.54 -28.72 -7.82
N HIS A 36 5.72 -29.00 -8.83
CA HIS A 36 5.44 -28.06 -9.92
C HIS A 36 3.93 -28.00 -10.22
N ALA A 37 3.45 -26.78 -10.45
CA ALA A 37 2.12 -26.53 -11.00
C ALA A 37 2.19 -25.33 -11.95
N ASN A 38 1.43 -25.31 -13.04
CA ASN A 38 1.32 -24.09 -13.84
C ASN A 38 0.35 -23.11 -13.16
N PHE A 39 -0.80 -23.60 -12.68
CA PHE A 39 -1.86 -22.79 -12.10
C PHE A 39 -2.39 -23.41 -10.82
N ILE A 40 -2.44 -22.62 -9.75
CA ILE A 40 -3.10 -22.96 -8.49
C ILE A 40 -4.10 -21.86 -8.16
N ARG A 41 -5.38 -22.23 -8.06
CA ARG A 41 -6.41 -21.39 -7.49
C ARG A 41 -7.16 -22.11 -6.38
N ILE A 42 -7.33 -21.41 -5.26
CA ILE A 42 -8.17 -21.86 -4.15
C ILE A 42 -9.15 -20.72 -3.83
N SER A 43 -10.42 -20.95 -4.17
CA SER A 43 -11.50 -19.98 -4.07
C SER A 43 -12.72 -20.52 -3.35
N ASP A 44 -13.31 -19.70 -2.49
CA ASP A 44 -14.59 -19.98 -1.82
C ASP A 44 -14.59 -21.31 -1.06
N THR A 45 -13.55 -21.53 -0.25
CA THR A 45 -13.38 -22.73 0.57
C THR A 45 -13.55 -22.44 2.07
N ALA A 46 -13.70 -23.49 2.85
CA ALA A 46 -13.68 -23.44 4.33
C ALA A 46 -12.28 -23.76 4.90
N LEU A 47 -11.22 -23.62 4.10
CA LEU A 47 -9.86 -23.86 4.56
C LEU A 47 -9.45 -22.76 5.55
N GLU A 48 -9.13 -23.17 6.78
CA GLU A 48 -8.53 -22.28 7.77
C GLU A 48 -7.01 -22.21 7.63
N THR A 49 -6.39 -23.26 7.08
CA THR A 49 -4.94 -23.31 6.85
C THR A 49 -4.61 -23.91 5.49
N VAL A 50 -3.55 -23.41 4.87
CA VAL A 50 -2.96 -23.93 3.62
C VAL A 50 -1.46 -24.06 3.82
N ASN A 51 -1.04 -25.15 4.47
CA ASN A 51 0.38 -25.49 4.69
C ASN A 51 0.80 -26.72 3.88
N ALA A 52 0.10 -27.00 2.77
CA ALA A 52 0.30 -28.20 1.98
C ALA A 52 1.42 -28.05 0.92
N PHE A 53 1.81 -26.81 0.57
CA PHE A 53 2.76 -26.52 -0.50
C PHE A 53 4.21 -26.45 0.01
N THR A 54 4.64 -27.46 0.77
CA THR A 54 6.00 -27.57 1.36
C THR A 54 7.04 -28.17 0.41
N SER A 55 6.64 -28.60 -0.79
CA SER A 55 7.55 -29.11 -1.81
C SER A 55 7.42 -28.38 -3.14
N LEU A 56 6.46 -27.45 -3.23
CA LEU A 56 6.16 -26.70 -4.44
C LEU A 56 7.23 -25.61 -4.61
N GLN A 57 8.02 -25.70 -5.67
CA GLN A 57 9.13 -24.78 -5.92
C GLN A 57 8.78 -23.67 -6.92
N GLU A 58 7.96 -24.00 -7.92
CA GLU A 58 7.62 -23.08 -8.99
C GLU A 58 6.14 -23.16 -9.37
N VAL A 59 5.59 -22.00 -9.70
CA VAL A 59 4.24 -21.85 -10.23
C VAL A 59 4.15 -20.67 -11.19
N ALA A 60 3.26 -20.73 -12.18
CA ALA A 60 2.98 -19.54 -12.98
C ALA A 60 1.99 -18.61 -12.27
N VAL A 61 0.85 -19.15 -11.86
CA VAL A 61 -0.18 -18.41 -11.12
C VAL A 61 -0.50 -19.10 -9.81
N PHE A 62 -0.39 -18.36 -8.71
CA PHE A 62 -0.81 -18.79 -7.38
C PHE A 62 -1.82 -17.79 -6.85
N ASN A 63 -3.10 -18.17 -6.84
CA ASN A 63 -4.20 -17.30 -6.50
C ASN A 63 -5.04 -17.90 -5.37
N ILE A 64 -5.02 -17.25 -4.20
CA ILE A 64 -5.79 -17.65 -3.04
C ILE A 64 -6.77 -16.52 -2.74
N ASN A 65 -8.06 -16.76 -2.97
CA ASN A 65 -9.06 -15.72 -2.83
C ASN A 65 -10.36 -16.19 -2.20
N ASN A 66 -11.13 -15.28 -1.60
CA ASN A 66 -12.46 -15.57 -1.05
C ASN A 66 -12.50 -16.70 0.01
N ASN A 67 -11.37 -17.02 0.65
CA ASN A 67 -11.32 -18.04 1.70
C ASN A 67 -11.44 -17.36 3.07
N ARG A 68 -12.61 -16.81 3.41
CA ARG A 68 -12.80 -15.91 4.58
C ARG A 68 -12.38 -16.46 5.95
N GLY A 69 -12.25 -17.78 6.08
CA GLY A 69 -11.78 -18.42 7.32
C GLY A 69 -10.27 -18.67 7.33
N LEU A 70 -9.54 -18.33 6.27
CA LEU A 70 -8.12 -18.60 6.16
C LEU A 70 -7.35 -17.74 7.15
N THR A 71 -6.63 -18.40 8.05
CA THR A 71 -5.77 -17.75 9.05
C THR A 71 -4.30 -17.92 8.71
N ASN A 72 -3.89 -19.04 8.12
CA ASN A 72 -2.47 -19.29 7.83
C ASN A 72 -2.27 -19.92 6.45
N LEU A 73 -1.32 -19.38 5.68
CA LEU A 73 -0.79 -20.03 4.49
C LEU A 73 0.73 -19.96 4.50
N LYS A 74 1.37 -21.11 4.35
CA LYS A 74 2.82 -21.22 4.14
C LYS A 74 3.11 -22.05 2.90
N SER A 75 4.05 -21.54 2.09
CA SER A 75 4.58 -22.26 0.95
C SER A 75 6.09 -22.10 0.87
N ASP A 76 6.76 -23.15 0.38
CA ASP A 76 8.20 -23.14 0.09
C ASP A 76 8.49 -22.75 -1.37
N LEU A 77 7.52 -22.10 -2.05
CA LEU A 77 7.67 -21.56 -3.39
C LEU A 77 8.91 -20.70 -3.51
N GLU A 78 9.75 -21.00 -4.50
CA GLU A 78 10.95 -20.25 -4.83
C GLU A 78 10.68 -19.22 -5.91
N THR A 79 9.77 -19.52 -6.87
CA THR A 79 9.49 -18.63 -7.99
C THR A 79 8.01 -18.59 -8.39
N VAL A 80 7.56 -17.41 -8.82
CA VAL A 80 6.21 -17.22 -9.40
C VAL A 80 6.32 -16.48 -10.74
N SER A 81 6.10 -17.18 -11.85
CA SER A 81 6.43 -16.65 -13.18
C SER A 81 5.40 -15.68 -13.76
N GLN A 82 4.16 -15.65 -13.26
CA GLN A 82 3.13 -14.71 -13.73
C GLN A 82 2.51 -13.88 -12.59
N ALA A 83 1.85 -14.51 -11.61
CA ALA A 83 1.12 -13.79 -10.57
C ALA A 83 0.99 -14.55 -9.25
N LEU A 84 1.34 -13.87 -8.15
CA LEU A 84 1.04 -14.26 -6.77
C LEU A 84 -0.06 -13.33 -6.25
N GLU A 85 -1.26 -13.87 -6.01
CA GLU A 85 -2.44 -13.06 -5.69
C GLU A 85 -3.17 -13.57 -4.46
N PHE A 86 -3.44 -12.63 -3.55
CA PHE A 86 -4.23 -12.82 -2.35
C PHE A 86 -5.31 -11.73 -2.26
N SER A 87 -6.56 -12.14 -2.06
CA SER A 87 -7.66 -11.21 -1.86
C SER A 87 -8.82 -11.83 -1.11
N SER A 88 -9.44 -11.09 -0.19
CA SER A 88 -10.68 -11.49 0.48
C SER A 88 -10.59 -12.83 1.23
N ASN A 89 -9.42 -13.14 1.81
CA ASN A 89 -9.18 -14.33 2.62
C ASN A 89 -9.50 -14.12 4.12
N GLY A 90 -10.02 -12.95 4.48
CA GLY A 90 -10.31 -12.60 5.88
C GLY A 90 -9.15 -11.83 6.51
N ASN A 91 -9.48 -11.05 7.54
CA ASN A 91 -8.55 -10.08 8.13
C ASN A 91 -7.47 -10.70 9.01
N ASP A 92 -7.48 -12.02 9.22
CA ASP A 92 -6.55 -12.76 10.08
C ASP A 92 -5.56 -13.61 9.25
N ALA A 93 -5.56 -13.47 7.92
CA ALA A 93 -4.76 -14.31 7.04
C ALA A 93 -3.26 -13.94 7.10
N ASN A 94 -2.45 -14.85 7.62
CA ASN A 94 -0.99 -14.78 7.66
C ASN A 94 -0.41 -15.52 6.45
N VAL A 95 0.37 -14.84 5.61
CA VAL A 95 0.99 -15.43 4.42
C VAL A 95 2.51 -15.49 4.55
N THR A 96 3.09 -16.67 4.33
CA THR A 96 4.53 -16.90 4.47
C THR A 96 5.10 -17.51 3.18
N PHE A 97 6.01 -16.75 2.56
CA PHE A 97 6.74 -17.09 1.33
C PHE A 97 8.23 -16.80 1.52
N ASP A 98 8.81 -17.30 2.62
CA ASP A 98 10.18 -16.97 3.00
C ASP A 98 11.22 -17.53 2.03
N SER A 99 10.88 -18.58 1.28
CA SER A 99 11.74 -19.15 0.23
C SER A 99 11.61 -18.46 -1.12
N LEU A 100 10.65 -17.53 -1.29
CA LEU A 100 10.37 -16.91 -2.58
C LEU A 100 11.52 -15.97 -2.95
N LEU A 101 12.25 -16.35 -4.00
CA LEU A 101 13.42 -15.62 -4.50
C LEU A 101 13.00 -14.45 -5.39
N TRP A 102 12.03 -14.71 -6.27
CA TRP A 102 11.46 -13.71 -7.17
C TRP A 102 10.02 -14.06 -7.57
N ALA A 103 9.25 -13.04 -7.91
CA ALA A 103 7.93 -13.19 -8.52
C ALA A 103 7.74 -12.17 -9.64
N ASN A 104 6.91 -12.50 -10.62
CA ASN A 104 6.59 -11.54 -11.67
C ASN A 104 5.65 -10.44 -11.15
N ASN A 105 4.51 -10.81 -10.56
CA ASN A 105 3.64 -9.88 -9.86
C ASN A 105 3.30 -10.41 -8.47
N ILE A 106 3.20 -9.50 -7.50
CA ILE A 106 2.68 -9.78 -6.16
C ILE A 106 1.55 -8.81 -5.89
N THR A 107 0.37 -9.32 -5.56
CA THR A 107 -0.78 -8.51 -5.11
C THR A 107 -1.34 -9.09 -3.83
N LEU A 108 -1.24 -8.35 -2.74
CA LEU A 108 -1.84 -8.70 -1.44
C LEU A 108 -2.96 -7.74 -1.10
N ARG A 109 -4.13 -8.31 -0.80
CA ARG A 109 -5.33 -7.62 -0.30
C ARG A 109 -5.97 -8.44 0.80
N ASP A 110 -6.46 -7.75 1.83
CA ASP A 110 -7.14 -8.38 2.96
C ASP A 110 -6.27 -9.48 3.62
N VAL A 111 -5.02 -9.15 3.92
CA VAL A 111 -4.03 -10.01 4.61
C VAL A 111 -3.65 -9.36 5.95
N ASP A 112 -3.43 -10.16 7.00
CA ASP A 112 -3.02 -9.69 8.33
C ASP A 112 -1.51 -9.52 8.46
N SER A 113 -0.75 -10.50 7.97
CA SER A 113 0.72 -10.44 7.96
C SER A 113 1.28 -11.11 6.73
N ALA A 114 2.44 -10.64 6.28
CA ALA A 114 3.14 -11.20 5.12
C ALA A 114 4.64 -11.29 5.38
N SER A 115 5.25 -12.43 5.03
CA SER A 115 6.69 -12.65 5.14
C SER A 115 7.28 -13.11 3.81
N PHE A 116 8.37 -12.44 3.41
CA PHE A 116 9.08 -12.64 2.14
C PHE A 116 10.60 -12.60 2.36
N ALA A 117 11.09 -13.39 3.32
CA ALA A 117 12.46 -13.28 3.82
C ALA A 117 13.55 -13.36 2.73
N SER A 118 13.36 -14.14 1.66
CA SER A 118 14.35 -14.29 0.58
C SER A 118 14.04 -13.50 -0.70
N LEU A 119 12.99 -12.66 -0.71
CA LEU A 119 12.55 -12.00 -1.94
C LEU A 119 13.56 -10.91 -2.34
N THR A 120 14.19 -11.11 -3.50
CA THR A 120 15.21 -10.19 -4.02
C THR A 120 14.74 -9.32 -5.18
N ALA A 121 13.72 -9.76 -5.92
CA ALA A 121 13.21 -9.05 -7.08
C ALA A 121 11.72 -9.30 -7.33
N VAL A 122 11.02 -8.27 -7.81
CA VAL A 122 9.70 -8.38 -8.43
C VAL A 122 9.80 -7.91 -9.88
N ASN A 123 9.65 -8.81 -10.86
CA ASN A 123 10.00 -8.49 -12.25
C ASN A 123 9.06 -7.48 -12.89
N ALA A 124 7.78 -7.54 -12.55
CA ALA A 124 6.78 -6.55 -12.91
C ALA A 124 6.39 -5.75 -11.66
N SER A 125 5.21 -5.97 -11.07
CA SER A 125 4.69 -5.02 -10.09
C SER A 125 4.33 -5.67 -8.76
N MET A 126 4.52 -4.92 -7.68
CA MET A 126 4.15 -5.29 -6.32
C MET A 126 3.09 -4.33 -5.78
N GLY A 127 1.96 -4.87 -5.33
CA GLY A 127 0.86 -4.12 -4.75
C GLY A 127 0.44 -4.68 -3.40
N LEU A 128 0.42 -3.82 -2.38
CA LEU A 128 -0.02 -4.13 -1.03
C LEU A 128 -1.16 -3.16 -0.72
N ILE A 129 -2.39 -3.64 -0.85
CA ILE A 129 -3.59 -2.79 -0.82
C ILE A 129 -4.60 -3.28 0.20
N ASN A 130 -5.10 -2.41 1.08
CA ASN A 130 -6.15 -2.75 2.05
C ASN A 130 -5.78 -3.96 2.93
N ASN A 131 -4.57 -4.00 3.45
CA ASN A 131 -4.16 -5.04 4.40
C ASN A 131 -4.19 -4.52 5.84
N SER A 132 -4.24 -5.46 6.78
CA SER A 132 -4.09 -5.20 8.22
C SER A 132 -2.63 -5.33 8.70
N ILE A 133 -1.69 -5.49 7.76
CA ILE A 133 -0.24 -5.59 8.02
C ILE A 133 0.24 -4.41 8.85
N SER A 134 0.79 -4.71 10.02
CA SER A 134 1.34 -3.71 10.96
C SER A 134 2.79 -3.34 10.66
N SER A 135 3.61 -4.32 10.27
CA SER A 135 4.97 -4.09 9.80
C SER A 135 5.30 -5.00 8.62
N LEU A 136 6.13 -4.51 7.71
CA LEU A 136 6.55 -5.27 6.54
C LEU A 136 8.06 -5.18 6.34
N ASN A 137 8.71 -6.34 6.36
CA ASN A 137 10.13 -6.45 6.04
C ASN A 137 10.33 -7.00 4.61
N LEU A 138 10.88 -6.17 3.75
CA LEU A 138 11.34 -6.47 2.39
C LEU A 138 12.81 -6.03 2.23
N SER A 139 13.60 -6.13 3.30
CA SER A 139 14.99 -5.67 3.32
C SER A 139 15.88 -6.33 2.27
N ASN A 140 15.53 -7.51 1.75
CA ASN A 140 16.27 -8.17 0.67
C ASN A 140 15.81 -7.75 -0.75
N LEU A 141 14.67 -7.06 -0.87
CA LEU A 141 14.13 -6.64 -2.16
C LEU A 141 15.01 -5.54 -2.75
N SER A 142 15.65 -5.84 -3.88
CA SER A 142 16.61 -4.94 -4.54
C SER A 142 16.01 -4.15 -5.69
N SER A 143 14.97 -4.69 -6.34
CA SER A 143 14.37 -4.10 -7.54
C SER A 143 12.91 -4.52 -7.75
N VAL A 144 12.14 -3.59 -8.32
CA VAL A 144 10.79 -3.82 -8.86
C VAL A 144 10.79 -3.32 -10.30
N GLY A 145 10.59 -4.19 -11.29
CA GLY A 145 10.72 -3.80 -12.71
C GLY A 145 9.59 -2.91 -13.21
N GLY A 146 8.43 -2.96 -12.56
CA GLY A 146 7.23 -2.16 -12.82
C GLY A 146 6.90 -1.30 -11.60
N SER A 147 5.62 -1.25 -11.23
CA SER A 147 5.15 -0.36 -10.16
C SER A 147 5.26 -1.00 -8.77
N PHE A 148 5.61 -0.19 -7.78
CA PHE A 148 5.56 -0.54 -6.36
C PHE A 148 4.47 0.30 -5.68
N ALA A 149 3.49 -0.35 -5.07
CA ALA A 149 2.33 0.30 -4.49
C ALA A 149 2.02 -0.21 -3.07
N VAL A 150 1.99 0.70 -2.10
CA VAL A 150 1.59 0.45 -0.71
C VAL A 150 0.44 1.41 -0.38
N ILE A 151 -0.79 0.90 -0.39
CA ILE A 151 -1.99 1.73 -0.41
C ILE A 151 -3.00 1.27 0.63
N SER A 152 -3.52 2.19 1.44
CA SER A 152 -4.64 1.93 2.35
C SER A 152 -4.39 0.78 3.34
N ASN A 153 -3.13 0.59 3.77
CA ASN A 153 -2.80 -0.33 4.86
C ASN A 153 -2.78 0.48 6.17
N ASP A 154 -3.97 0.74 6.70
CA ASP A 154 -4.13 1.70 7.82
C ASP A 154 -3.39 1.29 9.10
N GLN A 155 -3.15 -0.01 9.30
CA GLN A 155 -2.41 -0.53 10.45
C GLN A 155 -0.89 -0.47 10.28
N LEU A 156 -0.40 -0.23 9.06
CA LEU A 156 1.04 -0.25 8.75
C LEU A 156 1.73 0.90 9.46
N THR A 157 2.69 0.59 10.35
CA THR A 157 3.52 1.55 11.06
C THR A 157 4.95 1.59 10.55
N GLU A 158 5.41 0.51 9.92
CA GLU A 158 6.80 0.34 9.49
C GLU A 158 6.87 -0.46 8.18
N ILE A 159 7.74 -0.01 7.28
CA ILE A 159 8.09 -0.73 6.07
C ILE A 159 9.60 -0.64 5.87
N ASP A 160 10.26 -1.78 5.76
CA ASP A 160 11.70 -1.87 5.49
C ASP A 160 11.91 -2.37 4.06
N CYS A 161 12.36 -1.48 3.17
CA CYS A 161 12.82 -1.78 1.81
C CYS A 161 14.24 -1.24 1.62
N SER A 162 15.08 -1.32 2.67
CA SER A 162 16.39 -0.64 2.75
C SER A 162 17.43 -1.07 1.70
N ASN A 163 17.16 -2.09 0.88
CA ASN A 163 17.98 -2.44 -0.29
C ASN A 163 17.30 -2.16 -1.64
N LEU A 164 16.08 -1.63 -1.65
CA LEU A 164 15.36 -1.32 -2.89
C LEU A 164 16.03 -0.13 -3.58
N THR A 165 16.65 -0.38 -4.73
CA THR A 165 17.38 0.67 -5.47
C THR A 165 16.60 1.22 -6.65
N THR A 166 15.72 0.41 -7.24
CA THR A 166 15.07 0.71 -8.51
C THR A 166 13.61 0.26 -8.51
N VAL A 167 12.73 1.17 -8.92
CA VAL A 167 11.36 0.90 -9.33
C VAL A 167 11.20 1.34 -10.78
N GLY A 168 10.99 0.40 -11.71
CA GLY A 168 10.96 0.70 -13.14
C GLY A 168 9.69 1.40 -13.61
N GLY A 169 8.61 1.31 -12.84
CA GLY A 169 7.34 1.98 -13.04
C GLY A 169 7.06 3.05 -11.98
N GLY A 170 5.80 3.17 -11.56
CA GLY A 170 5.39 4.14 -10.55
C GLY A 170 5.73 3.69 -9.13
N PHE A 171 6.14 4.64 -8.29
CA PHE A 171 6.27 4.43 -6.85
C PHE A 171 5.10 5.12 -6.15
N VAL A 172 4.26 4.34 -5.45
CA VAL A 172 3.05 4.84 -4.80
C VAL A 172 3.01 4.41 -3.35
N VAL A 173 3.03 5.37 -2.42
CA VAL A 173 2.76 5.15 -0.99
C VAL A 173 1.64 6.09 -0.59
N ALA A 174 0.42 5.57 -0.45
CA ALA A 174 -0.76 6.40 -0.32
C ALA A 174 -1.70 5.90 0.79
N ASN A 175 -2.21 6.83 1.59
CA ASN A 175 -3.30 6.56 2.55
C ASN A 175 -2.99 5.46 3.57
N ASN A 176 -1.73 5.33 4.00
CA ASN A 176 -1.37 4.43 5.10
C ASN A 176 -1.40 5.23 6.41
N THR A 177 -2.57 5.28 7.07
CA THR A 177 -2.87 6.25 8.14
C THR A 177 -1.89 6.24 9.34
N ASN A 178 -1.36 5.08 9.69
CA ASN A 178 -0.42 4.93 10.80
C ASN A 178 1.07 4.99 10.39
N LEU A 179 1.37 5.03 9.09
CA LEU A 179 2.75 5.07 8.58
C LEU A 179 3.28 6.51 8.65
N LYS A 180 3.86 6.86 9.80
CA LYS A 180 4.35 8.23 10.07
C LYS A 180 5.73 8.49 9.49
N GLN A 181 6.62 7.51 9.61
CA GLN A 181 7.96 7.58 9.05
C GLN A 181 8.02 6.68 7.83
N ILE A 182 8.44 7.24 6.71
CA ILE A 182 8.67 6.51 5.46
C ILE A 182 10.18 6.56 5.21
N ASP A 183 10.93 5.79 6.00
CA ASP A 183 12.40 5.78 6.07
C ASP A 183 13.04 4.50 5.49
N GLY A 184 12.26 3.44 5.28
CA GLY A 184 12.74 2.20 4.65
C GLY A 184 13.04 2.27 3.16
N PHE A 185 13.19 3.45 2.55
CA PHE A 185 13.50 3.62 1.12
C PHE A 185 14.75 4.48 0.87
N ASP A 186 15.62 4.60 1.87
CA ASP A 186 16.86 5.38 1.88
C ASP A 186 17.78 5.10 0.67
N LYS A 187 17.78 3.87 0.13
CA LYS A 187 18.57 3.48 -1.06
C LYS A 187 17.86 3.60 -2.41
N LEU A 188 16.59 4.00 -2.44
CA LEU A 188 15.84 4.13 -3.69
C LEU A 188 16.46 5.24 -4.55
N SER A 189 17.08 4.84 -5.66
CA SER A 189 17.85 5.73 -6.54
C SER A 189 17.07 6.14 -7.78
N THR A 190 16.17 5.28 -8.27
CA THR A 190 15.47 5.53 -9.55
C THR A 190 14.03 5.06 -9.51
N VAL A 191 13.13 5.95 -9.97
CA VAL A 191 11.73 5.68 -10.26
C VAL A 191 11.50 5.93 -11.75
N GLY A 192 11.13 4.90 -12.50
CA GLY A 192 10.96 4.96 -13.94
C GLY A 192 9.61 5.53 -14.40
N GLY A 193 8.67 5.72 -13.47
CA GLY A 193 7.37 6.37 -13.66
C GLY A 193 7.17 7.55 -12.73
N ALA A 194 5.93 7.75 -12.28
CA ALA A 194 5.59 8.81 -11.34
C ALA A 194 5.94 8.44 -9.89
N LEU A 195 6.33 9.45 -9.10
CA LEU A 195 6.47 9.35 -7.65
C LEU A 195 5.21 9.92 -6.99
N VAL A 196 4.46 9.11 -6.25
CA VAL A 196 3.25 9.54 -5.53
C VAL A 196 3.36 9.13 -4.08
N VAL A 197 3.40 10.10 -3.17
CA VAL A 197 3.39 9.86 -1.73
C VAL A 197 2.34 10.73 -1.07
N THR A 198 1.26 10.14 -0.57
CA THR A 198 0.15 10.89 0.03
C THR A 198 -0.31 10.34 1.37
N GLY A 199 -0.64 11.22 2.32
CA GLY A 199 -1.22 10.80 3.60
C GLY A 199 -0.94 11.76 4.74
N ASN A 200 -0.49 11.21 5.87
CA ASN A 200 -0.27 11.94 7.11
C ASN A 200 1.10 11.63 7.73
N PHE A 201 2.09 11.37 6.87
CA PHE A 201 3.47 11.10 7.24
C PHE A 201 4.19 12.38 7.68
N THR A 202 5.11 12.24 8.62
CA THR A 202 5.97 13.32 9.13
C THR A 202 7.35 13.32 8.48
N GLU A 203 7.79 12.16 7.97
CA GLU A 203 9.10 11.95 7.36
C GLU A 203 8.99 11.13 6.08
N LEU A 204 9.86 11.44 5.13
CA LEU A 204 10.03 10.71 3.88
C LEU A 204 11.53 10.73 3.55
N ASP A 205 12.22 9.60 3.78
CA ASP A 205 13.60 9.43 3.37
C ASP A 205 13.65 8.88 1.95
N LEU A 206 14.05 9.75 1.04
CA LEU A 206 14.40 9.45 -0.35
C LEU A 206 15.77 10.07 -0.65
N SER A 207 16.69 10.05 0.30
CA SER A 207 17.98 10.73 0.24
C SER A 207 18.87 10.27 -0.91
N SER A 208 18.77 9.00 -1.32
CA SER A 208 19.49 8.46 -2.48
C SER A 208 18.80 8.69 -3.82
N LEU A 209 17.61 9.30 -3.85
CA LEU A 209 16.82 9.43 -5.07
C LEU A 209 17.50 10.39 -6.05
N LYS A 210 17.84 9.87 -7.24
CA LYS A 210 18.56 10.61 -8.29
C LYS A 210 17.71 10.91 -9.50
N SER A 211 16.68 10.10 -9.76
CA SER A 211 15.86 10.27 -10.96
C SER A 211 14.44 9.75 -10.75
N VAL A 212 13.47 10.57 -11.17
CA VAL A 212 12.08 10.21 -11.39
C VAL A 212 11.78 10.56 -12.85
N LYS A 213 11.54 9.57 -13.70
CA LYS A 213 11.28 9.84 -15.13
C LYS A 213 9.90 10.47 -15.36
N GLY A 214 8.93 10.22 -14.48
CA GLY A 214 7.61 10.86 -14.49
C GLY A 214 7.55 12.12 -13.62
N GLY A 215 6.32 12.56 -13.36
CA GLY A 215 6.06 13.65 -12.41
C GLY A 215 6.16 13.18 -10.96
N ALA A 216 6.11 14.13 -10.03
CA ALA A 216 6.07 13.82 -8.60
C ALA A 216 4.92 14.56 -7.89
N GLN A 217 4.19 13.83 -7.06
CA GLN A 217 3.16 14.35 -6.18
C GLN A 217 3.42 13.85 -4.75
N VAL A 218 3.80 14.77 -3.87
CA VAL A 218 4.05 14.48 -2.45
C VAL A 218 3.16 15.39 -1.62
N ASP A 219 2.16 14.82 -0.95
CA ASP A 219 1.15 15.58 -0.20
C ASP A 219 0.94 14.95 1.18
N THR A 220 1.31 15.68 2.23
CA THR A 220 1.05 15.27 3.61
C THR A 220 0.20 16.29 4.34
N SER A 221 -0.72 15.79 5.15
CA SER A 221 -1.45 16.59 6.13
C SER A 221 -0.62 16.99 7.35
N SER A 222 0.62 16.51 7.48
CA SER A 222 1.51 16.92 8.58
C SER A 222 2.09 18.31 8.34
N GLY A 223 2.07 19.17 9.36
CA GLY A 223 2.58 20.54 9.28
C GLY A 223 4.10 20.69 9.37
N ASN A 224 4.83 19.66 9.81
CA ASN A 224 6.28 19.73 10.05
C ASN A 224 7.13 19.15 8.91
N PHE A 225 6.53 18.62 7.85
CA PHE A 225 7.26 18.05 6.71
C PHE A 225 7.87 19.15 5.83
N SER A 226 9.14 18.99 5.41
CA SER A 226 9.80 19.91 4.49
C SER A 226 9.87 19.34 3.06
N CYS A 227 9.47 20.18 2.10
CA CYS A 227 9.56 19.89 0.67
C CYS A 227 10.92 20.23 0.04
N ASP A 228 11.89 20.73 0.81
CA ASP A 228 13.10 21.36 0.25
C ASP A 228 13.99 20.37 -0.50
N ALA A 229 14.14 19.14 0.00
CA ALA A 229 14.90 18.09 -0.67
C ALA A 229 14.30 17.75 -2.05
N LEU A 230 12.98 17.56 -2.11
CA LEU A 230 12.26 17.26 -3.35
C LEU A 230 12.25 18.43 -4.33
N LYS A 231 12.11 19.67 -3.84
CA LYS A 231 12.25 20.89 -4.66
C LYS A 231 13.66 21.02 -5.25
N SER A 232 14.69 20.68 -4.48
CA SER A 232 16.09 20.66 -4.93
C SER A 232 16.33 19.59 -6.00
N LEU A 233 15.71 18.41 -5.88
CA LEU A 233 15.74 17.39 -6.94
C LEU A 233 15.02 17.88 -8.20
N SER A 234 13.83 18.45 -8.06
CA SER A 234 13.06 19.01 -9.18
C SER A 234 13.83 20.09 -9.92
N SER A 235 14.43 21.06 -9.21
CA SER A 235 15.17 22.18 -9.84
C SER A 235 16.45 21.74 -10.56
N LYS A 236 17.01 20.58 -10.21
CA LYS A 236 18.12 19.94 -10.92
C LYS A 236 17.70 19.12 -12.14
N GLY A 237 16.39 19.04 -12.44
CA GLY A 237 15.85 18.23 -13.52
C GLY A 237 15.86 16.73 -13.23
N ALA A 238 16.04 16.32 -11.96
CA ALA A 238 15.99 14.91 -11.58
C ALA A 238 14.56 14.34 -11.69
N ILE A 239 13.54 15.20 -11.60
CA ILE A 239 12.13 14.86 -11.83
C ILE A 239 11.79 15.36 -13.23
N ALA A 240 11.65 14.44 -14.17
CA ALA A 240 11.60 14.74 -15.60
C ALA A 240 10.17 14.95 -16.15
N GLY A 241 9.12 14.58 -15.40
CA GLY A 241 7.74 14.80 -15.83
C GLY A 241 7.29 16.26 -15.65
N ASP A 242 6.24 16.63 -16.38
CA ASP A 242 5.74 18.02 -16.47
C ASP A 242 5.08 18.56 -15.18
N SER A 243 4.91 17.72 -14.15
CA SER A 243 4.25 18.07 -12.90
C SER A 243 5.11 17.75 -11.69
N PHE A 244 5.33 18.76 -10.86
CA PHE A 244 5.93 18.63 -9.53
C PHE A 244 5.03 19.33 -8.51
N VAL A 245 4.48 18.55 -7.58
CA VAL A 245 3.68 19.03 -6.46
C VAL A 245 4.30 18.50 -5.18
N CYS A 246 4.65 19.40 -4.26
CA CYS A 246 5.00 19.04 -2.90
C CYS A 246 4.28 19.97 -1.92
N LYS A 247 3.45 19.40 -1.05
CA LYS A 247 2.60 20.10 -0.08
C LYS A 247 2.73 19.46 1.31
N ASN A 248 2.57 20.30 2.33
CA ASN A 248 2.48 19.90 3.73
C ASN A 248 1.22 20.53 4.35
N GLY A 249 0.85 20.06 5.55
CA GLY A 249 -0.31 20.56 6.30
C GLY A 249 -0.04 21.84 7.08
N ALA A 250 1.03 22.57 6.78
CA ALA A 250 1.37 23.78 7.52
C ALA A 250 0.36 24.88 7.19
N THR A 251 -0.41 25.32 8.20
CA THR A 251 -1.25 26.50 8.07
C THR A 251 -0.38 27.73 8.03
N SER A 252 -0.34 28.41 6.87
CA SER A 252 0.35 29.68 6.71
C SER A 252 -0.34 30.76 7.56
N THR A 253 0.11 30.96 8.80
CA THR A 253 -0.22 32.17 9.56
C THR A 253 0.60 33.30 8.97
N SER A 254 0.03 34.01 8.00
CA SER A 254 0.58 35.27 7.53
C SER A 254 0.50 36.28 8.67
N ILE A 255 1.50 36.30 9.56
CA ILE A 255 1.66 37.40 10.51
C ILE A 255 2.04 38.60 9.65
N LYS A 256 1.06 39.48 9.40
CA LYS A 256 1.34 40.83 8.88
C LYS A 256 2.30 41.49 9.87
N LEU A 257 3.58 41.53 9.52
CA LEU A 257 4.58 42.29 10.26
C LEU A 257 4.26 43.76 10.04
N SER A 258 3.46 44.34 10.94
CA SER A 258 3.28 45.78 11.00
C SER A 258 4.57 46.36 11.56
N SER A 259 5.33 47.03 10.69
CA SER A 259 6.51 47.79 11.07
C SER A 259 6.08 48.98 11.94
N SER A 260 6.20 48.86 13.26
CA SER A 260 6.09 50.01 14.16
C SER A 260 7.41 50.78 14.13
N SER A 261 7.44 51.87 13.37
CA SER A 261 8.46 52.91 13.45
C SER A 261 8.46 53.54 14.85
N SER A 262 9.64 53.62 15.46
CA SER A 262 9.93 54.31 16.71
C SER A 262 9.62 55.81 16.62
N SER A 263 8.81 56.33 17.57
CA SER A 263 8.86 57.74 17.93
C SER A 263 8.61 57.93 19.43
N SER A 264 9.61 58.51 20.08
CA SER A 264 9.68 59.02 21.44
C SER A 264 8.57 60.02 21.79
N GLY A 265 8.05 59.95 23.02
CA GLY A 265 7.19 60.99 23.59
C GLY A 265 6.70 60.64 25.00
N SER A 266 7.33 61.24 26.00
CA SER A 266 7.02 61.18 27.43
C SER A 266 5.65 61.79 27.77
N HIS A 267 4.93 61.23 28.76
CA HIS A 267 4.40 61.93 29.95
C HIS A 267 3.55 61.01 30.86
N SER A 268 3.66 61.28 32.17
CA SER A 268 2.97 60.72 33.35
C SER A 268 1.42 60.83 33.30
N SER A 269 0.57 60.11 34.03
CA SER A 269 0.57 59.79 35.48
C SER A 269 -0.55 58.78 35.85
N THR A 270 -0.33 58.03 36.94
CA THR A 270 -1.26 57.41 37.93
C THR A 270 -2.77 57.20 37.62
N ALA A 271 -3.27 55.97 37.78
CA ALA A 271 -4.10 55.54 38.94
C ALA A 271 -4.89 54.22 38.66
N SER A 272 -4.64 53.24 39.53
CA SER A 272 -5.59 52.38 40.28
C SER A 272 -6.85 51.76 39.65
N SER A 273 -6.96 50.45 39.93
CA SER A 273 -8.13 49.73 40.48
C SER A 273 -9.03 48.91 39.54
N SER A 274 -8.93 47.59 39.73
CA SER A 274 -10.00 46.59 39.97
C SER A 274 -11.31 46.68 39.17
N GLY A 275 -11.68 45.55 38.54
CA GLY A 275 -13.04 45.37 38.03
C GLY A 275 -13.27 43.99 37.43
N ASN A 276 -13.47 43.01 38.31
CA ASN A 276 -14.10 41.71 38.09
C ASN A 276 -15.31 41.78 37.13
N ASN A 277 -15.48 40.83 36.20
CA ASN A 277 -16.60 39.87 36.23
C ASN A 277 -16.80 39.06 34.93
N ASN A 278 -16.91 37.76 35.20
CA ASN A 278 -17.63 36.66 34.57
C ASN A 278 -18.82 36.90 33.63
N ALA A 279 -19.12 35.78 32.94
CA ALA A 279 -20.37 35.29 32.32
C ALA A 279 -20.48 35.57 30.82
N VAL A 280 -20.36 34.56 29.93
CA VAL A 280 -21.25 33.39 29.69
C VAL A 280 -22.67 33.79 29.32
N SER A 281 -23.05 33.50 28.06
CA SER A 281 -24.34 32.96 27.57
C SER A 281 -24.47 33.27 26.07
N THR A 282 -24.30 32.30 25.17
CA THR A 282 -25.34 31.48 24.49
C THR A 282 -26.27 32.22 23.50
N SER A 283 -26.24 31.79 22.24
CA SER A 283 -27.38 31.63 21.30
C SER A 283 -26.81 31.14 19.95
N THR A 284 -27.01 29.86 19.56
CA THR A 284 -28.15 29.24 18.85
C THR A 284 -28.19 29.43 17.33
N GLY A 285 -28.28 28.27 16.63
CA GLY A 285 -28.88 28.08 15.31
C GLY A 285 -27.99 28.48 14.13
N THR A 286 -27.81 27.70 13.07
CA THR A 286 -28.82 26.89 12.37
C THR A 286 -28.13 25.88 11.44
N SER A 287 -28.76 24.72 11.29
CA SER A 287 -28.43 23.60 10.42
C SER A 287 -28.75 23.85 8.93
N SER A 288 -28.03 23.17 8.03
CA SER A 288 -28.63 22.56 6.83
C SER A 288 -27.71 21.50 6.20
N SER A 289 -28.35 20.46 5.70
CA SER A 289 -27.84 19.14 5.32
C SER A 289 -27.70 18.95 3.80
N SER A 290 -26.75 18.09 3.42
CA SER A 290 -26.67 17.14 2.29
C SER A 290 -27.46 17.35 0.98
N SER A 291 -26.78 17.10 -0.15
CA SER A 291 -27.36 16.32 -1.26
C SER A 291 -26.30 15.67 -2.16
N SER A 292 -26.59 14.42 -2.51
CA SER A 292 -25.90 13.52 -3.45
C SER A 292 -26.53 13.60 -4.85
N LYS A 293 -25.78 13.24 -5.90
CA LYS A 293 -26.34 12.86 -7.22
C LYS A 293 -25.55 11.74 -7.88
N SER A 294 -26.31 10.81 -8.46
CA SER A 294 -25.91 9.61 -9.18
C SER A 294 -26.16 9.77 -10.70
N ALA A 295 -25.48 8.99 -11.55
CA ALA A 295 -25.96 8.62 -12.89
C ALA A 295 -25.42 7.24 -13.34
N LYS A 296 -26.25 6.52 -14.11
CA LYS A 296 -26.18 5.10 -14.50
C LYS A 296 -25.62 4.87 -15.92
N GLY A 297 -25.10 3.66 -16.16
CA GLY A 297 -25.06 2.98 -17.47
C GLY A 297 -24.24 1.67 -17.46
N ALA A 298 -24.90 0.51 -17.66
CA ALA A 298 -24.33 -0.82 -17.97
C ALA A 298 -24.66 -1.15 -19.45
N ALA A 299 -24.05 -2.03 -20.25
CA ALA A 299 -23.25 -3.27 -20.16
C ALA A 299 -22.57 -3.49 -21.57
N PRO A 300 -21.89 -4.61 -21.95
CA PRO A 300 -21.69 -5.90 -21.30
C PRO A 300 -20.22 -6.34 -21.11
N ALA A 301 -20.08 -7.44 -20.37
CA ALA A 301 -18.82 -8.08 -19.99
C ALA A 301 -18.15 -8.79 -21.17
N GLU A 302 -16.86 -8.49 -21.36
CA GLU A 302 -15.91 -9.34 -22.07
C GLU A 302 -14.78 -9.71 -21.10
N TYR A 303 -14.53 -11.00 -21.01
CA TYR A 303 -13.53 -11.66 -20.17
C TYR A 303 -12.14 -11.28 -20.70
N ALA A 304 -11.39 -10.46 -19.96
CA ALA A 304 -9.98 -10.20 -20.23
C ALA A 304 -9.14 -10.77 -19.07
N PRO A 305 -8.04 -11.51 -19.37
CA PRO A 305 -7.27 -12.20 -18.34
C PRO A 305 -6.61 -11.20 -17.38
N ALA A 306 -6.64 -11.54 -16.10
CA ALA A 306 -6.06 -10.78 -15.00
C ALA A 306 -4.55 -10.60 -15.21
N GLY A 307 -4.17 -9.46 -15.79
CA GLY A 307 -2.80 -9.02 -15.94
C GLY A 307 -2.78 -7.51 -15.86
N SER A 308 -2.15 -6.99 -14.80
CA SER A 308 -1.89 -5.56 -14.58
C SER A 308 -3.08 -4.72 -14.08
N ILE A 309 -3.68 -5.10 -12.95
CA ILE A 309 -4.44 -4.17 -12.09
C ILE A 309 -3.56 -3.00 -11.57
N LEU A 310 -2.24 -3.03 -11.81
CA LEU A 310 -1.28 -2.04 -11.30
C LEU A 310 -1.08 -0.79 -12.18
N GLY A 311 -1.47 -0.82 -13.46
CA GLY A 311 -1.57 0.39 -14.30
C GLY A 311 -2.64 1.37 -13.81
N VAL A 312 -3.52 0.89 -12.93
CA VAL A 312 -4.61 1.64 -12.32
C VAL A 312 -4.14 2.44 -11.10
N PHE A 313 -2.99 2.15 -10.45
CA PHE A 313 -2.62 2.86 -9.22
C PHE A 313 -2.15 4.31 -9.40
N ALA A 314 -1.49 4.63 -10.51
CA ALA A 314 -1.19 6.02 -10.84
C ALA A 314 -2.48 6.83 -11.12
N ALA A 315 -3.50 6.19 -11.71
CA ALA A 315 -4.82 6.80 -11.91
C ALA A 315 -5.68 6.83 -10.63
N VAL A 316 -5.55 5.82 -9.76
CA VAL A 316 -6.35 5.69 -8.52
C VAL A 316 -5.84 6.57 -7.40
N ALA A 317 -4.53 6.80 -7.28
CA ALA A 317 -4.02 7.80 -6.35
C ALA A 317 -4.47 9.24 -6.71
N VAL A 318 -4.74 9.49 -8.00
CA VAL A 318 -5.34 10.75 -8.49
C VAL A 318 -6.87 10.77 -8.33
N ALA A 319 -7.54 9.62 -8.48
CA ALA A 319 -9.01 9.51 -8.38
C ALA A 319 -9.54 9.31 -6.94
N LEU A 320 -8.67 9.15 -5.94
CA LEU A 320 -9.02 9.10 -4.51
C LEU A 320 -8.86 10.45 -3.79
N LEU A 321 -8.73 11.56 -4.55
CA LEU A 321 -8.85 12.95 -4.09
C LEU A 321 -10.25 13.50 -4.39
#